data_AF-A0A5N3VS80-F1
#
_entry.id   AF-A0A5N3VS80-F1
#
_cell.length_a   1.000
_cell.length_b   1.000
_cell.length_c   1.000
_cell.angle_alpha   90.00
_cell.angle_beta   90.00
_cell.angle_gamma   90.00
#
_symmetry.space_group_name_H-M   'P 1'
#
loop_
_entity.id
_entity.type
_entity.pdbx_description
1 polymer ?
#
loop_
_entity_poly.entity_id
_entity_poly.type
_entity_poly.pdbx_seq_one_letter_code
_entity_poly.pdbx_strand_id
1 'polypeptide(L)' 'MSGQTLTDRIAAAQYSVTGSAVARAVCKATTHEVMGPKKKHLD' A
#
# COMPACT_ATOMS: atom_id res chain seq x y z
N MET A 1 -7.21 5.85 -28.62
CA MET A 1 -6.26 5.03 -27.84
C MET A 1 -5.59 5.92 -26.81
N SER A 2 -5.88 5.68 -25.52
CA SER A 2 -5.31 6.27 -24.29
C SER A 2 -4.48 7.57 -24.46
N GLY A 3 -5.09 8.72 -24.14
CA GLY A 3 -4.40 10.02 -24.02
C GLY A 3 -3.56 10.15 -22.74
N GLN A 4 -3.14 9.03 -22.17
CA GLN A 4 -2.35 8.99 -20.93
C GLN A 4 -0.86 9.05 -21.28
N THR A 5 -0.16 10.03 -20.72
CA THR A 5 1.27 10.22 -20.98
C THR A 5 2.10 9.13 -20.31
N LEU A 6 3.37 9.01 -20.71
CA LEU A 6 4.32 8.11 -20.03
C LEU A 6 4.46 8.48 -18.54
N THR A 7 4.50 9.78 -18.23
CA THR A 7 4.57 10.30 -16.87
C THR A 7 3.36 9.86 -16.04
N ASP A 8 2.16 9.92 -16.60
CA ASP A 8 0.93 9.49 -15.92
C ASP A 8 0.95 7.99 -15.62
N ARG A 9 1.51 7.17 -16.52
CA ARG A 9 1.65 5.72 -16.31
C ARG A 9 2.66 5.40 -15.20
N ILE A 10 3.77 6.13 -15.15
CA ILE A 10 4.76 5.99 -14.08
C ILE A 10 4.14 6.38 -12.73
N ALA A 11 3.42 7.51 -12.68
CA ALA A 11 2.71 7.94 -11.48
C ALA A 11 1.66 6.91 -11.05
N ALA A 12 0.87 6.39 -11.98
CA ALA A 12 -0.12 5.34 -11.71
C ALA A 12 0.52 4.06 -11.15
N ALA A 13 1.67 3.65 -11.69
CA ALA A 13 2.42 2.51 -11.17
C ALA A 13 2.91 2.75 -9.74
N GLN A 14 3.45 3.95 -9.45
CA GLN A 14 3.88 4.32 -8.09
C GLN A 14 2.72 4.31 -7.10
N TYR A 15 1.57 4.89 -7.47
CA TYR A 15 0.37 4.89 -6.62
C TYR A 15 -0.14 3.47 -6.37
N SER A 16 -0.14 2.61 -7.39
CA SER A 16 -0.54 1.21 -7.24
C SER A 16 0.35 0.47 -6.24
N VAL A 17 1.68 0.57 -6.39
CA VAL A 17 2.65 -0.07 -5.48
C VAL A 17 2.49 0.45 -4.05
N THR A 18 2.37 1.76 -3.90
CA THR A 18 2.24 2.41 -2.59
C THR A 18 0.95 1.99 -1.90
N GLY A 19 -0.17 1.99 -2.63
CA GLY A 19 -1.47 1.56 -2.10
C GLY A 19 -1.46 0.10 -1.65
N SER A 20 -0.86 -0.80 -2.44
CA SER A 20 -0.70 -2.20 -2.05
C SER A 20 0.15 -2.38 -0.79
N ALA A 21 1.23 -1.61 -0.64
CA ALA A 21 2.07 -1.67 0.55
C ALA A 21 1.32 -1.22 1.82
N VAL A 22 0.59 -0.12 1.74
CA VAL A 22 -0.23 0.41 2.86
C VAL A 22 -1.32 -0.59 3.24
N ALA A 23 -2.10 -1.08 2.27
CA ALA A 23 -3.16 -2.05 2.54
C ALA A 23 -2.61 -3.30 3.25
N ARG A 24 -1.46 -3.80 2.81
CA ARG A 24 -0.80 -4.95 3.44
C ARG A 24 -0.33 -4.65 4.87
N ALA A 25 0.20 -3.46 5.14
CA ALA A 25 0.62 -3.07 6.48
C ALA A 25 -0.58 -3.00 7.44
N VAL A 26 -1.69 -2.40 7.01
CA VAL A 26 -2.94 -2.33 7.79
C VAL A 26 -3.44 -3.73 8.15
N CYS A 27 -3.60 -4.63 7.17
CA CYS A 27 -4.09 -5.99 7.44
C CYS A 27 -3.18 -6.77 8.42
N LYS A 28 -1.87 -6.49 8.41
CA LYS A 28 -0.92 -7.10 9.36
C LYS A 28 -0.94 -6.47 10.74
N ALA A 29 -1.31 -5.20 10.84
CA ALA A 29 -1.46 -4.50 12.11
C ALA A 29 -2.79 -4.87 12.82
N THR A 30 -3.83 -5.22 12.05
CA THR A 30 -5.19 -5.49 12.55
C THR A 30 -5.56 -6.98 12.46
N THR A 31 -4.64 -7.87 12.81
CA THR A 31 -4.94 -9.31 12.85
C THR A 31 -5.92 -9.65 13.97
N HIS A 32 -6.55 -10.82 13.90
CA HIS A 32 -7.37 -11.36 15.00
C HIS A 32 -6.55 -11.83 16.23
N GLU A 33 -5.22 -11.71 16.21
CA GLU A 33 -4.39 -11.94 17.39
C GLU A 33 -4.80 -10.95 18.50
N VAL A 34 -5.06 -11.45 19.72
CA VAL A 34 -5.42 -10.62 20.89
C VAL A 34 -4.13 -10.02 21.50
N MET A 35 -3.43 -9.22 20.71
CA MET A 35 -2.26 -8.43 21.12
C MET A 35 -2.26 -7.08 20.42
N GLY A 36 -1.50 -6.12 20.94
CA GLY A 36 -1.28 -4.85 20.25
C GLY A 36 -0.59 -5.05 18.89
N PRO A 37 -0.79 -4.14 17.91
CA PRO A 37 -0.13 -4.23 16.61
C PRO A 37 1.39 -4.29 16.75
N LYS A 38 2.03 -5.15 15.95
CA LYS A 38 3.49 -5.36 16.00
C LYS A 38 4.19 -4.07 15.55
N LYS A 39 5.17 -3.57 16.33
CA LYS A 39 5.91 -2.32 16.07
C LYS A 39 6.44 -2.20 14.63
N LYS A 40 6.94 -3.30 14.06
CA LYS A 40 7.39 -3.41 12.65
C LYS A 40 6.31 -3.15 11.57
N HIS A 41 5.05 -2.93 11.94
CA HIS A 41 3.95 -2.57 11.05
C HIS A 41 3.40 -1.17 11.35
N LEU A 42 3.91 -0.51 12.39
CA LEU A 42 3.52 0.83 12.82
C LEU A 42 4.60 1.87 12.48
N ASP A 43 5.87 1.47 12.48
CA ASP A 43 6.99 2.27 11.97
C ASP A 43 6.92 2.38 10.43
#